data_AF-X1QDW8-F1
#
_entry.id   AF-X1QDW8-F1
#
_cell.length_a   1.000
_cell.length_b   1.000
_cell.length_c   1.000
_cell.angle_alpha   90.00
_cell.angle_beta   90.00
_cell.angle_gamma   90.00
#
_symmetry.space_group_name_H-M   'P 1'
#
loop_
_entity.id
_entity.type
_entity.pdbx_description
1 polymer ?
#
loop_
_entity_poly.entity_id
_entity_poly.type
_entity_poly.pdbx_seq_one_letter_code
_entity_poly.pdbx_strand_id
1 'polypeptide(L)'
;ISLVLMLTLWGTPFLYNGEEIGMTDIYLGETGQFRDMLGVWYYNTAIAQLGATLEEALAHANRIGRDKCRTPMQWTNAPNAGFCPPDVDPWLPVNPNYTHGINVTDRLKDPDSL
;
A
#
# COMPACT_ATOMS: atom_id res chain seq x y z
N ILE A 1 -9.46 -13.22 10.06
CA ILE A 1 -10.17 -14.26 9.26
C ILE A 1 -9.30 -14.77 8.11
N SER A 2 -8.64 -13.90 7.34
CA SER A 2 -7.88 -14.31 6.14
C SER A 2 -6.64 -15.19 6.42
N LEU A 3 -5.84 -14.88 7.45
CA LEU A 3 -4.60 -15.64 7.77
C LEU A 3 -4.86 -17.09 8.21
N VAL A 4 -5.86 -17.32 9.06
CA VAL A 4 -6.23 -18.67 9.52
C VAL A 4 -6.59 -19.56 8.34
N LEU A 5 -7.36 -19.06 7.38
CA LEU A 5 -7.70 -19.81 6.17
C LEU A 5 -6.45 -20.09 5.33
N MET A 6 -5.63 -19.08 5.04
CA MET A 6 -4.42 -19.24 4.20
C MET A 6 -3.39 -20.21 4.78
N LEU A 7 -3.16 -20.18 6.10
CA LEU A 7 -2.11 -20.98 6.76
C LEU A 7 -2.54 -22.42 7.09
N THR A 8 -3.84 -22.72 7.10
CA THR A 8 -4.36 -24.05 7.43
C THR A 8 -4.77 -24.88 6.21
N LEU A 9 -4.84 -24.26 5.03
CA LEU A 9 -5.10 -24.96 3.78
C LEU A 9 -3.90 -25.81 3.36
N TRP A 10 -4.18 -26.90 2.63
CA TRP A 10 -3.12 -27.78 2.14
C TRP A 10 -2.33 -27.10 1.02
N GLY A 11 -1.02 -26.93 1.23
CA GLY A 11 -0.13 -26.29 0.27
C GLY A 11 1.08 -25.67 0.98
N THR A 12 1.84 -24.88 0.22
CA THR A 12 2.89 -24.01 0.77
C THR A 12 2.31 -22.61 0.90
N PRO A 13 2.08 -22.09 2.13
CA PRO A 13 1.58 -20.74 2.29
C PRO A 13 2.66 -19.72 1.91
N PHE A 14 2.22 -18.61 1.33
CA PHE A 14 3.05 -17.45 1.05
C PHE A 14 2.41 -16.23 1.71
N LEU A 15 3.22 -15.41 2.37
CA LEU A 15 2.84 -14.12 2.91
C LEU A 15 3.62 -13.04 2.19
N TYR A 16 2.92 -11.96 1.84
CA TYR A 16 3.51 -10.77 1.26
C TYR A 16 3.89 -9.77 2.35
N ASN A 17 4.90 -8.94 2.09
CA ASN A 17 5.38 -7.97 3.08
C ASN A 17 4.27 -7.00 3.50
N GLY A 18 4.03 -6.89 4.80
CA GLY A 18 2.98 -6.06 5.37
C GLY A 18 1.70 -6.82 5.72
N GLU A 19 1.47 -8.01 5.17
CA GLU A 19 0.30 -8.83 5.54
C GLU A 19 0.37 -9.26 7.01
N GLU A 20 1.57 -9.52 7.52
CA GLU A 20 1.84 -9.92 8.90
C GLU A 20 1.58 -8.81 9.92
N ILE A 21 1.56 -7.54 9.50
CA ILE A 21 1.21 -6.40 10.35
C ILE A 21 -0.13 -5.76 9.98
N GLY A 22 -0.85 -6.34 9.02
CA GLY A 22 -2.15 -5.84 8.56
C GLY A 22 -2.08 -4.52 7.79
N MET A 23 -1.06 -4.32 6.96
CA MET A 23 -0.99 -3.15 6.06
C MET A 23 -2.24 -3.07 5.16
N THR A 24 -2.70 -1.84 4.92
CA THR A 24 -3.88 -1.56 4.09
C THR A 24 -3.50 -0.81 2.81
N ASP A 25 -4.37 -0.86 1.82
CA ASP A 25 -4.24 -0.08 0.59
C ASP A 25 -4.11 1.44 0.90
N ILE A 26 -3.26 2.12 0.16
CA ILE A 26 -3.19 3.59 0.10
C ILE A 26 -3.95 4.10 -1.12
N TYR A 27 -4.55 5.29 -1.01
CA TYR A 27 -5.09 6.02 -2.15
C TYR A 27 -4.09 7.12 -2.57
N LEU A 28 -3.61 7.05 -3.81
CA LEU A 28 -2.76 8.07 -4.42
C LEU A 28 -3.63 9.14 -5.07
N GLY A 29 -3.51 10.38 -4.59
CA GLY A 29 -4.35 11.49 -5.03
C GLY A 29 -3.89 12.15 -6.33
N GLU A 30 -2.65 11.88 -6.76
CA GLU A 30 -2.06 12.52 -7.93
C GLU A 30 -1.42 11.51 -8.86
N THR A 31 -1.51 11.76 -10.17
CA THR A 31 -0.92 10.91 -11.22
C THR A 31 0.60 10.77 -11.08
N GLY A 32 1.27 11.85 -10.64
CA GLY A 32 2.72 11.88 -10.45
C GLY A 32 3.22 10.93 -9.35
N GLN A 33 2.33 10.49 -8.46
CA GLN A 33 2.65 9.53 -7.41
C GLN A 33 2.65 8.09 -7.91
N PHE A 34 1.97 7.80 -9.02
CA PHE A 34 1.94 6.46 -9.59
C PHE A 34 3.30 6.09 -10.20
N ARG A 35 3.74 4.87 -9.91
CA ARG A 35 4.95 4.25 -10.47
C ARG A 35 4.61 3.02 -11.31
N ASP A 36 3.43 2.45 -11.12
CA ASP A 36 2.94 1.35 -11.94
C ASP A 36 2.49 1.85 -13.31
N MET A 37 3.21 1.42 -14.35
CA MET A 37 2.87 1.74 -15.74
C MET A 37 1.44 1.34 -16.10
N LEU A 38 0.91 0.26 -15.52
CA LEU A 38 -0.46 -0.17 -15.74
C LEU A 38 -1.46 0.85 -15.17
N GLY A 39 -1.23 1.32 -13.93
CA GLY A 39 -2.06 2.35 -13.30
C GLY A 39 -2.05 3.66 -14.09
N VAL A 40 -0.87 4.10 -14.54
CA VAL A 40 -0.70 5.29 -15.39
C VAL A 40 -1.44 5.12 -16.73
N TRP A 41 -1.32 3.95 -17.36
CA TRP A 41 -2.02 3.66 -18.61
C TRP A 41 -3.55 3.67 -18.45
N TYR A 42 -4.07 3.08 -17.37
CA TYR A 42 -5.52 3.09 -17.09
C TYR A 42 -6.03 4.49 -16.81
N TYR A 43 -5.30 5.28 -16.04
CA TYR A 43 -5.63 6.68 -15.78
C TYR A 43 -5.74 7.46 -17.10
N ASN A 44 -4.71 7.36 -17.96
CA ASN A 44 -4.67 8.08 -19.24
C ASN A 44 -5.79 7.62 -20.18
N THR A 45 -6.06 6.31 -20.22
CA THR A 45 -7.12 5.73 -21.05
C THR A 45 -8.51 6.15 -20.58
N ALA A 46 -8.75 6.21 -19.26
CA ALA A 46 -10.02 6.65 -18.70
C ALA A 46 -10.35 8.10 -19.07
N ILE A 47 -9.35 8.99 -19.03
CA ILE A 47 -9.54 10.38 -19.44
C ILE A 47 -9.67 10.50 -20.96
N ALA A 48 -8.72 9.95 -21.72
CA ALA A 48 -8.61 10.21 -23.15
C ALA A 48 -9.66 9.47 -24.00
N GLN A 49 -10.06 8.26 -23.59
CA GLN A 49 -10.93 7.40 -24.41
C GLN A 49 -12.34 7.26 -23.83
N LEU A 50 -12.48 7.30 -22.50
CA LEU A 50 -13.78 7.12 -21.83
C LEU A 50 -14.43 8.44 -21.41
N GLY A 51 -13.71 9.56 -21.48
CA GLY A 51 -14.22 10.87 -21.04
C GLY A 51 -14.53 10.93 -19.55
N ALA A 52 -13.90 10.07 -18.74
CA ALA A 52 -14.09 10.04 -17.30
C ALA A 52 -13.57 11.32 -16.63
N THR A 53 -14.15 11.65 -15.47
CA THR A 53 -13.61 12.73 -14.65
C THR A 53 -12.25 12.36 -14.06
N LEU A 54 -11.49 13.36 -13.64
CA LEU A 54 -10.19 13.16 -12.98
C LEU A 54 -10.29 12.21 -11.78
N GLU A 55 -11.31 12.41 -10.95
CA GLU A 55 -11.55 11.62 -9.73
C GLU A 55 -11.86 10.15 -10.06
N GLU A 56 -12.72 9.90 -11.05
CA GLU A 56 -13.04 8.54 -11.51
C GLU A 56 -11.82 7.84 -12.10
N ALA A 57 -11.01 8.56 -12.88
CA ALA A 57 -9.79 8.03 -13.45
C ALA A 57 -8.76 7.66 -12.36
N LEU A 58 -8.59 8.51 -11.34
CA LEU A 58 -7.73 8.24 -10.18
C LEU A 58 -8.25 7.06 -9.36
N ALA A 59 -9.55 7.00 -9.10
CA ALA A 59 -10.15 5.88 -8.38
C ALA A 59 -9.95 4.56 -9.14
N HIS A 60 -10.15 4.58 -10.46
CA HIS A 60 -9.93 3.40 -11.30
C HIS A 60 -8.46 2.97 -11.34
N ALA A 61 -7.54 3.92 -11.45
CA ALA A 61 -6.10 3.67 -11.44
C ALA A 61 -5.62 3.11 -10.10
N ASN A 62 -6.07 3.66 -8.97
CA ASN A 62 -5.76 3.14 -7.63
C ASN A 62 -6.32 1.73 -7.42
N ARG A 63 -7.51 1.45 -7.98
CA ARG A 63 -8.15 0.13 -7.84
C ARG A 63 -7.37 -0.96 -8.57
N ILE A 64 -6.97 -0.69 -9.82
CA ILE A 64 -6.31 -1.68 -10.70
C ILE A 64 -4.78 -1.70 -10.55
N GLY A 65 -4.19 -0.55 -10.25
CA GLY A 65 -2.75 -0.39 -10.08
C GLY A 65 -2.21 -1.19 -8.89
N ARG A 66 -0.95 -1.57 -8.99
CA ARG A 66 -0.25 -2.39 -7.98
C ARG A 66 0.48 -1.57 -6.93
N ASP A 67 0.57 -0.25 -7.10
CA ASP A 67 1.36 0.61 -6.21
C ASP A 67 0.87 0.60 -4.76
N LYS A 68 -0.42 0.35 -4.52
CA LYS A 68 -0.97 0.18 -3.17
C LYS A 68 -0.31 -0.95 -2.38
N CYS A 69 0.13 -2.01 -3.06
CA CYS A 69 0.86 -3.13 -2.46
C CYS A 69 2.38 -2.91 -2.46
N ARG A 70 2.89 -1.82 -3.04
CA ARG A 70 4.34 -1.57 -3.17
C ARG A 70 4.83 -0.41 -2.31
N THR A 71 3.93 0.16 -1.52
CA THR A 71 4.28 1.21 -0.57
C THR A 71 5.41 0.72 0.34
N PRO A 72 6.33 1.60 0.76
CA PRO A 72 7.44 1.18 1.61
C PRO A 72 6.96 0.53 2.92
N MET A 73 7.71 -0.48 3.38
CA MET A 73 7.37 -1.24 4.58
C MET A 73 7.34 -0.35 5.83
N GLN A 74 6.38 -0.61 6.72
CA GLN A 74 6.13 0.20 7.91
C GLN A 74 6.82 -0.37 9.14
N TRP A 75 8.08 0.00 9.37
CA TRP A 75 8.88 -0.56 10.48
C TRP A 75 8.60 0.09 11.83
N THR A 76 8.42 1.41 11.84
CA THR A 76 8.30 2.24 13.04
C THR A 76 7.28 3.36 12.82
N ASN A 77 7.00 4.15 13.88
CA ASN A 77 6.25 5.40 13.80
C ASN A 77 7.12 6.64 13.47
N ALA A 78 8.41 6.45 13.17
CA ALA A 78 9.32 7.53 12.78
C ALA A 78 9.03 8.00 11.34
N PRO A 79 9.59 9.15 10.88
CA PRO A 79 9.44 9.59 9.49
C PRO A 79 9.75 8.49 8.47
N ASN A 80 9.02 8.48 7.35
CA ASN A 80 9.07 7.42 6.35
C ASN A 80 8.82 6.01 6.91
N ALA A 81 8.09 5.89 8.03
CA ALA A 81 7.92 4.67 8.82
C ALA A 81 9.24 3.95 9.18
N GLY A 82 10.36 4.66 9.21
CA GLY A 82 11.70 4.08 9.42
C GLY A 82 12.24 3.29 8.22
N PHE A 83 11.60 3.35 7.05
CA PHE A 83 12.08 2.69 5.82
C PHE A 83 13.35 3.34 5.26
N CYS A 84 13.42 4.66 5.31
CA CYS A 84 14.58 5.45 4.89
C CYS A 84 14.76 6.67 5.80
N PRO A 85 15.93 7.33 5.75
CA PRO A 85 16.17 8.55 6.53
C PRO A 85 15.09 9.63 6.31
N PRO A 86 14.83 10.51 7.29
CA PRO A 86 13.77 11.53 7.20
C PRO A 86 13.94 12.54 6.05
N ASP A 87 15.18 12.73 5.58
CA ASP A 87 15.57 13.65 4.51
C ASP A 87 15.52 13.03 3.11
N VAL A 88 15.15 11.75 3.01
CA VAL A 88 15.03 11.03 1.73
C VAL A 88 13.57 10.87 1.37
N ASP A 89 13.20 11.33 0.18
CA ASP A 89 11.87 11.07 -0.39
C ASP A 89 11.82 9.62 -0.93
N PRO A 90 10.96 8.74 -0.38
CA PRO A 90 10.83 7.40 -0.88
C PRO A 90 10.19 7.40 -2.29
N TRP A 91 10.50 6.36 -3.06
CA TRP A 91 10.05 6.24 -4.46
C TRP A 91 8.53 6.15 -4.63
N LEU A 92 7.84 5.67 -3.60
CA LEU A 92 6.39 5.72 -3.39
C LEU A 92 6.10 6.29 -1.99
N PRO A 93 4.98 7.00 -1.79
CA PRO A 93 4.58 7.47 -0.48
C PRO A 93 4.30 6.30 0.48
N VAL A 94 4.64 6.50 1.75
CA VAL A 94 4.29 5.57 2.84
C VAL A 94 2.84 5.78 3.24
N ASN A 95 2.09 4.71 3.53
CA ASN A 95 0.70 4.84 3.95
C ASN A 95 0.63 5.51 5.35
N PRO A 96 -0.09 6.65 5.51
CA PRO A 96 -0.11 7.43 6.76
C PRO A 96 -0.55 6.68 8.02
N ASN A 97 -1.17 5.50 7.87
CA ASN A 97 -1.57 4.69 9.02
C ASN A 97 -0.39 4.12 9.84
N TYR A 98 0.86 4.24 9.36
CA TYR A 98 2.05 3.82 10.11
C TYR A 98 2.19 4.52 11.47
N THR A 99 1.73 5.78 11.57
CA THR A 99 1.71 6.55 12.83
C THR A 99 0.59 6.14 13.77
N HIS A 100 -0.37 5.34 13.30
CA HIS A 100 -1.55 4.89 14.02
C HIS A 100 -1.44 3.41 14.45
N GLY A 101 -0.21 2.93 14.66
CA GLY A 101 0.07 1.59 15.17
C GLY A 101 0.08 0.48 14.13
N ILE A 102 -0.04 0.76 12.82
CA ILE A 102 0.21 -0.23 11.77
C ILE A 102 1.70 -0.19 11.43
N ASN A 103 2.56 -0.67 12.32
CA ASN A 103 3.98 -0.80 12.05
C ASN A 103 4.58 -1.92 12.90
N VAL A 104 5.72 -2.46 12.47
CA VAL A 104 6.36 -3.61 13.14
C VAL A 104 6.65 -3.34 14.62
N THR A 105 7.19 -2.16 14.94
CA THR A 105 7.60 -1.82 16.31
C THR A 105 6.42 -1.79 17.28
N ASP A 106 5.27 -1.27 16.85
CA ASP A 106 4.08 -1.20 17.69
C ASP A 106 3.39 -2.56 17.76
N ARG A 107 3.32 -3.30 16.64
CA ARG A 107 2.72 -4.66 16.60
C ARG A 107 3.48 -5.64 17.48
N LEU A 108 4.81 -5.59 17.51
CA LEU A 108 5.61 -6.46 18.39
C LEU A 108 5.38 -6.25 19.89
N LYS A 109 4.86 -5.08 20.30
CA LYS A 109 4.57 -4.78 21.70
C LYS A 109 3.14 -5.15 22.11
N ASP A 110 2.27 -5.36 21.14
CA ASP A 110 0.87 -5.67 21.35
C ASP A 110 0.65 -7.19 21.26
N PRO A 111 0.36 -7.88 22.38
CA PRO A 111 0.14 -9.32 22.36
C PRO A 111 -1.15 -9.72 21.60
N ASP A 112 -2.08 -8.77 21.42
CA ASP A 112 -3.31 -8.95 20.65
C ASP A 112 -3.19 -8.37 19.23
N SER A 113 -1.96 -8.16 18.75
CA SER A 113 -1.73 -7.75 17.37
C SER A 113 -2.35 -8.74 16.38
N LEU A 114 -2.56 -8.25 15.16
CA LEU A 114 -2.80 -9.12 14.02
C LEU A 114 -1.69 -10.16 13.86
#